data_AF-A0AAV0TPC5-F1
#
_entry.id   AF-A0AAV0TPC5-F1
#
_cell.length_a   1.000
_cell.length_b   1.000
_cell.length_c   1.000
_cell.angle_alpha   90.00
_cell.angle_beta   90.00
_cell.angle_gamma   90.00
#
_symmetry.space_group_name_H-M   'P 1'
#
loop_
_entity.id
_entity.type
_entity.pdbx_description
1 polymer ?
#
loop_
_entity_poly.entity_id
_entity_poly.type
_entity_poly.pdbx_seq_one_letter_code
_entity_poly.pdbx_strand_id
1 'polypeptide(L)'
;MRSMTFQEGGRYQMQPAQDTAMMGSRATDVPMAAAGRQDATSAPQISAAQFAASTGGLSMDTALLARVSGTDPSLIGSEDIKQIMRTPDLLSIYQKLQEEDDRRQRRLERNRASARVRREKKKGMVETYEGEVSKLESALNVLQKHEFGTGNARELATALEYSSGEHLRNALLCKDAKMELMARILGQHSRNTDAIRRANAENQALIAVASNNSELFLSLRKQLGLTDTQCQQIASLAIPASEEARKLDAILKCFSALRAHDWLYVPGIETILHQSRNTMTPHQFQKFLSWSTENHSSIDQLQFVPTASASDSENDLTFVFSED
;
A
#
# COMPACT_ATOMS: atom_id res chain seq x y z
N MET A 1 -25.96 17.24 -11.02
CA MET A 1 -27.08 16.63 -10.28
C MET A 1 -27.64 15.48 -11.09
N ARG A 2 -27.41 14.24 -10.66
CA ARG A 2 -28.08 13.05 -11.20
C ARG A 2 -28.57 12.22 -10.03
N SER A 3 -29.89 12.07 -10.00
CA SER A 3 -30.70 11.35 -9.03
C SER A 3 -30.43 9.84 -9.12
N MET A 4 -30.30 9.17 -7.97
CA MET A 4 -30.45 7.73 -7.85
C MET A 4 -31.74 7.46 -7.06
N THR A 5 -32.75 6.95 -7.76
CA THR A 5 -33.95 6.37 -7.15
C THR A 5 -33.65 4.92 -6.77
N PHE A 6 -33.81 4.60 -5.49
CA PHE A 6 -33.83 3.23 -4.98
C PHE A 6 -35.17 2.57 -5.32
N GLN A 7 -35.13 1.33 -5.80
CA GLN A 7 -36.29 0.46 -5.87
C GLN A 7 -36.06 -0.77 -4.99
N GLU A 8 -37.06 -1.01 -4.16
CA GLU A 8 -37.20 -2.02 -3.12
C GLU A 8 -37.43 -3.41 -3.73
N GLY A 9 -36.75 -4.43 -3.20
CA GLY A 9 -37.12 -5.84 -3.38
C GLY A 9 -36.47 -6.57 -4.56
N GLY A 10 -35.46 -7.41 -4.27
CA GLY A 10 -34.92 -8.37 -5.22
C GLY A 10 -34.12 -9.47 -4.53
N ARG A 11 -34.71 -10.66 -4.41
CA ARG A 11 -34.05 -11.89 -3.96
C ARG A 11 -32.91 -12.26 -4.92
N TYR A 12 -31.72 -12.54 -4.40
CA TYR A 12 -30.63 -13.12 -5.19
C TYR A 12 -30.62 -14.64 -5.04
N GLN A 13 -30.77 -15.34 -6.17
CA GLN A 13 -30.59 -16.78 -6.32
C GLN A 13 -29.21 -17.02 -6.93
N MET A 14 -28.33 -17.73 -6.20
CA MET A 14 -27.01 -18.15 -6.67
C MET A 14 -27.11 -19.55 -7.28
N GLN A 15 -26.66 -19.72 -8.53
CA GLN A 15 -26.37 -21.03 -9.12
C GLN A 15 -24.86 -21.32 -8.99
N PRO A 16 -24.45 -22.54 -8.59
CA PRO A 16 -23.05 -22.95 -8.61
C PRO A 16 -22.62 -23.46 -9.99
N ALA A 17 -21.45 -23.05 -10.45
CA ALA A 17 -20.79 -23.59 -11.64
C ALA A 17 -20.03 -24.88 -11.30
N GLN A 18 -20.17 -25.88 -12.16
CA GLN A 18 -19.62 -27.24 -12.04
C GLN A 18 -18.11 -27.30 -12.30
N ASP A 19 -17.45 -28.12 -11.48
CA ASP A 19 -16.07 -28.59 -11.64
C ASP A 19 -15.91 -29.50 -12.86
N THR A 20 -14.87 -29.26 -13.66
CA THR A 20 -14.34 -30.26 -14.60
C THR A 20 -12.82 -30.37 -14.43
N ALA A 21 -12.40 -31.43 -13.74
CA ALA A 21 -11.03 -31.91 -13.67
C ALA A 21 -10.69 -32.73 -14.92
N MET A 22 -9.44 -32.66 -15.42
CA MET A 22 -8.88 -33.69 -16.30
C MET A 22 -7.51 -34.16 -15.79
N MET A 23 -7.46 -35.45 -15.41
CA MET A 23 -6.29 -36.34 -15.41
C MET A 23 -5.62 -36.32 -16.79
N GLY A 24 -4.31 -36.50 -17.00
CA GLY A 24 -3.39 -37.44 -16.37
C GLY A 24 -3.41 -38.78 -17.13
N SER A 25 -2.50 -39.01 -18.09
CA SER A 25 -2.16 -40.36 -18.59
C SER A 25 -0.81 -40.41 -19.31
N ARG A 26 -0.21 -41.59 -19.24
CA ARG A 26 1.22 -41.91 -19.15
C ARG A 26 1.74 -42.54 -20.46
N ALA A 27 3.07 -42.54 -20.60
CA ALA A 27 3.87 -42.99 -21.75
C ALA A 27 3.79 -44.48 -22.13
N THR A 28 4.17 -44.79 -23.39
CA THR A 28 4.80 -46.05 -23.83
C THR A 28 5.67 -45.86 -25.10
N ASP A 29 6.79 -46.58 -25.14
CA ASP A 29 7.97 -46.61 -26.03
C ASP A 29 7.74 -47.20 -27.46
N VAL A 30 8.34 -46.66 -28.57
CA VAL A 30 9.58 -47.05 -29.36
C VAL A 30 9.36 -48.18 -30.41
N PRO A 31 10.13 -48.39 -31.53
CA PRO A 31 10.81 -47.53 -32.54
C PRO A 31 10.49 -47.92 -34.03
N MET A 32 10.98 -47.16 -35.04
CA MET A 32 11.59 -47.73 -36.27
C MET A 32 12.24 -46.64 -37.16
N ALA A 33 13.34 -47.03 -37.80
CA ALA A 33 14.29 -46.21 -38.54
C ALA A 33 13.88 -45.92 -40.00
N ALA A 34 14.35 -44.81 -40.57
CA ALA A 34 14.75 -44.75 -41.98
C ALA A 34 15.71 -43.58 -42.22
N ALA A 35 16.83 -43.92 -42.85
CA ALA A 35 17.91 -43.03 -43.23
C ALA A 35 17.49 -42.03 -44.32
N GLY A 36 18.13 -40.86 -44.32
CA GLY A 36 18.04 -39.87 -45.39
C GLY A 36 19.13 -38.81 -45.25
N ARG A 37 20.34 -39.15 -45.69
CA ARG A 37 21.41 -38.18 -46.00
C ARG A 37 20.88 -37.15 -46.98
N GLN A 38 20.97 -35.88 -46.63
CA GLN A 38 21.12 -34.81 -47.60
C GLN A 38 22.26 -33.91 -47.14
N ASP A 39 23.42 -34.10 -47.79
CA ASP A 39 24.43 -33.07 -47.94
C ASP A 39 23.76 -31.87 -48.63
N ALA A 40 23.52 -30.83 -47.85
CA ALA A 40 23.35 -29.49 -48.37
C ALA A 40 24.43 -28.64 -47.69
N THR A 41 25.35 -28.15 -48.51
CA THR A 41 26.37 -27.18 -48.14
C THR A 41 25.71 -25.98 -47.46
N SER A 42 25.66 -26.01 -46.13
CA SER A 42 25.14 -24.93 -45.31
C SER A 42 26.23 -23.87 -45.23
N ALA A 43 25.93 -22.66 -45.72
CA ALA A 43 26.72 -21.48 -45.42
C ALA A 43 26.94 -21.38 -43.91
N PRO A 44 28.09 -20.86 -43.44
CA PRO A 44 28.40 -20.84 -42.02
C PRO A 44 27.33 -20.04 -41.28
N GLN A 45 26.49 -20.72 -40.50
CA GLN A 45 25.54 -20.09 -39.58
C GLN A 45 26.34 -19.53 -38.40
N ILE A 46 26.20 -18.23 -38.14
CA ILE A 46 26.82 -17.63 -36.96
C ILE A 46 26.08 -18.12 -35.73
N SER A 47 26.80 -18.78 -34.82
CA SER A 47 26.25 -19.18 -33.52
C SER A 47 26.17 -17.98 -32.57
N ALA A 48 25.18 -17.98 -31.66
CA ALA A 48 25.02 -16.94 -30.63
C ALA A 48 26.30 -16.73 -29.79
N ALA A 49 27.05 -17.80 -29.51
CA ALA A 49 28.33 -17.71 -28.82
C ALA A 49 29.42 -17.00 -29.65
N GLN A 50 29.41 -17.23 -30.98
CA GLN A 50 30.34 -16.59 -31.90
C GLN A 50 30.01 -15.10 -32.09
N PHE A 51 28.73 -14.75 -32.10
CA PHE A 51 28.26 -13.36 -32.11
C PHE A 51 28.66 -12.64 -30.83
N ALA A 52 28.40 -13.21 -29.65
CA ALA A 52 28.79 -12.61 -28.38
C ALA A 52 30.31 -12.41 -28.25
N ALA A 53 31.12 -13.38 -28.69
CA ALA A 53 32.57 -13.29 -28.64
C ALA A 53 33.15 -12.18 -29.54
N SER A 54 32.52 -11.93 -30.68
CA SER A 54 33.00 -10.96 -31.67
C SER A 54 32.46 -9.53 -31.46
N THR A 55 31.39 -9.39 -30.68
CA THR A 55 30.73 -8.10 -30.42
C THR A 55 30.95 -7.58 -28.99
N GLY A 56 31.86 -8.21 -28.24
CA GLY A 56 32.18 -7.78 -26.87
C GLY A 56 31.13 -8.15 -25.82
N GLY A 57 30.33 -9.20 -26.07
CA GLY A 57 29.36 -9.74 -25.12
C GLY A 57 27.90 -9.38 -25.37
N LEU A 58 27.56 -8.81 -26.53
CA LEU A 58 26.16 -8.55 -26.90
C LEU A 58 25.42 -9.89 -27.12
N SER A 59 24.15 -9.93 -26.71
CA SER A 59 23.33 -11.13 -26.90
C SER A 59 22.76 -11.11 -28.30
N MET A 60 22.77 -12.26 -28.98
CA MET A 60 22.20 -12.40 -30.31
C MET A 60 20.67 -12.51 -30.22
N ASP A 61 19.96 -11.47 -30.65
CA ASP A 61 18.49 -11.44 -30.75
C ASP A 61 18.08 -11.16 -32.20
N THR A 62 17.48 -12.17 -32.82
CA THR A 62 17.03 -12.16 -34.22
C THR A 62 16.01 -11.05 -34.49
N ALA A 63 15.19 -10.66 -33.51
CA ALA A 63 14.21 -9.58 -33.69
C ALA A 63 14.89 -8.20 -33.70
N LEU A 64 15.91 -8.00 -32.86
CA LEU A 64 16.70 -6.77 -32.84
C LEU A 64 17.59 -6.66 -34.08
N LEU A 65 18.18 -7.76 -34.53
CA LEU A 65 18.97 -7.81 -35.77
C LEU A 65 18.10 -7.44 -36.99
N ALA A 66 16.84 -7.88 -37.03
CA ALA A 66 15.89 -7.53 -38.09
C ALA A 66 15.61 -6.03 -38.13
N ARG A 67 15.42 -5.42 -36.96
CA ARG A 67 15.18 -3.98 -36.84
C ARG A 67 16.37 -3.13 -37.29
N VAL A 68 17.59 -3.62 -37.08
CA VAL A 68 18.81 -2.92 -37.52
C VAL A 68 19.01 -3.07 -39.03
N SER A 69 18.74 -4.25 -39.60
CA SER A 69 18.87 -4.51 -41.05
C SER A 69 17.67 -4.04 -41.87
N GLY A 70 16.53 -3.73 -41.25
CA GLY A 70 15.27 -3.40 -41.93
C GLY A 70 14.64 -4.58 -42.67
N THR A 71 15.06 -5.81 -42.36
CA THR A 71 14.58 -7.06 -42.96
C THR A 71 13.66 -7.82 -42.02
N ASP A 72 12.80 -8.67 -42.58
CA ASP A 72 11.94 -9.53 -41.77
C ASP A 72 12.79 -10.50 -40.92
N PRO A 73 12.40 -10.77 -39.65
CA PRO A 73 13.16 -11.60 -38.72
C PRO A 73 13.34 -13.05 -39.18
N SER A 74 12.49 -13.54 -40.08
CA SER A 74 12.61 -14.87 -40.70
C SER A 74 13.60 -14.93 -41.87
N LEU A 75 14.05 -13.78 -42.39
CA LEU A 75 14.91 -13.68 -43.57
C LEU A 75 16.34 -13.24 -43.24
N ILE A 76 16.66 -13.02 -41.96
CA ILE A 76 18.02 -12.67 -41.54
C ILE A 76 18.98 -13.80 -41.86
N GLY A 77 19.86 -13.54 -42.83
CA GLY A 77 20.94 -14.44 -43.18
C GLY A 77 22.18 -14.24 -42.30
N SER A 78 23.07 -15.23 -42.30
CA SER A 78 24.36 -15.10 -41.64
C SER A 78 25.25 -14.00 -42.23
N GLU A 79 25.01 -13.58 -43.47
CA GLU A 79 25.76 -12.48 -44.08
C GLU A 79 25.29 -11.10 -43.59
N ASP A 80 23.98 -10.93 -43.32
CA ASP A 80 23.45 -9.69 -42.72
C ASP A 80 24.00 -9.49 -41.30
N ILE A 81 24.12 -10.58 -40.55
CA ILE A 81 24.71 -10.59 -39.21
C ILE A 81 26.19 -10.22 -39.27
N LYS A 82 26.96 -10.78 -40.21
CA LYS A 82 28.37 -10.37 -40.44
C LYS A 82 28.47 -8.91 -40.83
N GLN A 83 27.54 -8.41 -41.64
CA GLN A 83 27.53 -7.01 -42.08
C GLN A 83 27.30 -6.06 -40.90
N ILE A 84 26.38 -6.39 -40.00
CA ILE A 84 26.16 -5.64 -38.76
C ILE A 84 27.41 -5.69 -37.87
N MET A 85 28.05 -6.86 -37.72
CA MET A 85 29.26 -7.02 -36.92
C MET A 85 30.48 -6.26 -37.49
N ARG A 86 30.60 -6.18 -38.82
CA ARG A 86 31.70 -5.49 -39.51
C ARG A 86 31.50 -3.98 -39.55
N THR A 87 30.26 -3.49 -39.41
CA THR A 87 29.94 -2.07 -39.51
C THR A 87 29.76 -1.49 -38.10
N PRO A 88 30.72 -0.70 -37.58
CA PRO A 88 30.68 -0.23 -36.20
C PRO A 88 29.45 0.62 -35.86
N ASP A 89 28.90 1.35 -36.83
CA ASP A 89 27.68 2.15 -36.64
C ASP A 89 26.43 1.27 -36.45
N LEU A 90 26.28 0.21 -37.26
CA LEU A 90 25.17 -0.74 -37.12
C LEU A 90 25.27 -1.52 -35.81
N LEU A 91 26.50 -1.89 -35.41
CA LEU A 91 26.75 -2.55 -34.13
C LEU A 91 26.41 -1.63 -32.94
N SER A 92 26.73 -0.34 -33.03
CA SER A 92 26.36 0.67 -32.03
C SER A 92 24.85 0.86 -31.92
N ILE A 93 24.14 0.87 -33.05
CA ILE A 93 22.66 0.93 -33.07
C ILE A 93 22.06 -0.33 -32.44
N TYR A 94 22.61 -1.50 -32.77
CA TYR A 94 22.20 -2.77 -32.18
C TYR A 94 22.39 -2.79 -30.67
N GLN A 95 23.55 -2.35 -30.18
CA GLN A 95 23.83 -2.21 -28.74
C GLN A 95 22.83 -1.28 -28.05
N LYS A 96 22.54 -0.11 -28.62
CA LYS A 96 21.58 0.84 -28.05
C LYS A 96 20.16 0.27 -27.99
N LEU A 97 19.74 -0.47 -29.01
CA LEU A 97 18.44 -1.15 -29.04
C LEU A 97 18.36 -2.23 -27.96
N GLN A 98 19.42 -3.03 -27.79
CA GLN A 98 19.48 -4.05 -26.75
C GLN A 98 19.42 -3.43 -25.34
N GLU A 99 20.15 -2.34 -25.10
CA GLU A 99 20.10 -1.62 -23.82
C GLU A 99 18.72 -0.98 -23.56
N GLU A 100 18.03 -0.50 -24.60
CA GLU A 100 16.69 0.08 -24.48
C GLU A 100 15.65 -0.98 -24.12
N ASP A 101 15.68 -2.13 -24.80
CA ASP A 101 14.78 -3.25 -24.48
C ASP A 101 15.05 -3.83 -23.09
N ASP A 102 16.31 -3.92 -22.65
CA ASP A 102 16.65 -4.29 -21.27
C ASP A 102 16.06 -3.31 -20.24
N ARG A 103 16.19 -2.00 -20.49
CA ARG A 103 15.59 -0.97 -19.61
C ARG A 103 14.06 -1.06 -19.62
N ARG A 104 13.46 -1.28 -20.78
CA ARG A 104 12.02 -1.44 -20.94
C ARG A 104 11.54 -2.67 -20.17
N GLN A 105 12.23 -3.79 -20.28
CA GLN A 105 11.91 -5.03 -19.57
C GLN A 105 11.97 -4.83 -18.05
N ARG A 106 13.04 -4.21 -17.53
CA ARG A 106 13.14 -3.86 -16.10
C ARG A 106 12.00 -2.95 -15.62
N ARG A 107 11.56 -1.99 -16.46
CA ARG A 107 10.40 -1.14 -16.14
C ARG A 107 9.10 -1.95 -16.09
N LEU A 108 8.90 -2.85 -17.05
CA LEU A 108 7.72 -3.71 -17.13
C LEU A 108 7.67 -4.68 -15.94
N GLU A 109 8.79 -5.29 -15.56
CA GLU A 109 8.87 -6.16 -14.38
C GLU A 109 8.54 -5.42 -13.08
N ARG A 110 9.09 -4.21 -12.90
CA ARG A 110 8.77 -3.36 -11.74
C ARG A 110 7.29 -2.98 -11.72
N ASN A 111 6.70 -2.67 -12.87
CA ASN A 111 5.28 -2.36 -12.98
C ASN A 111 4.41 -3.59 -12.64
N ARG A 112 4.77 -4.76 -13.17
CA ARG A 112 4.11 -6.04 -12.85
C ARG A 112 4.19 -6.33 -11.34
N ALA A 113 5.36 -6.17 -10.71
CA ALA A 113 5.53 -6.35 -9.27
C ALA A 113 4.67 -5.36 -8.46
N SER A 114 4.69 -4.08 -8.83
CA SER A 114 3.89 -3.04 -8.17
C SER A 114 2.39 -3.30 -8.30
N ALA A 115 1.93 -3.77 -9.47
CA ALA A 115 0.55 -4.13 -9.71
C ALA A 115 0.13 -5.36 -8.88
N ARG A 116 0.99 -6.37 -8.73
CA ARG A 116 0.75 -7.52 -7.84
C ARG A 116 0.58 -7.07 -6.40
N VAL A 117 1.51 -6.29 -5.87
CA VAL A 117 1.44 -5.76 -4.50
C VAL A 117 0.17 -4.93 -4.28
N ARG A 118 -0.22 -4.08 -5.24
CA ARG A 118 -1.46 -3.30 -5.15
C ARG A 118 -2.70 -4.20 -5.11
N ARG A 119 -2.76 -5.22 -5.97
CA ARG A 119 -3.86 -6.18 -6.00
C ARG A 119 -3.94 -6.98 -4.70
N GLU A 120 -2.80 -7.42 -4.19
CA GLU A 120 -2.70 -8.19 -2.95
C GLU A 120 -3.11 -7.36 -1.73
N LYS A 121 -2.67 -6.10 -1.65
CA LYS A 121 -3.14 -5.16 -0.60
C LYS A 121 -4.65 -4.93 -0.67
N LYS A 122 -5.21 -4.73 -1.88
CA LYS A 122 -6.66 -4.59 -2.06
C LYS A 122 -7.39 -5.86 -1.66
N LYS A 123 -6.89 -7.03 -2.07
CA LYS A 123 -7.45 -8.34 -1.74
C LYS A 123 -7.49 -8.55 -0.23
N GLY A 124 -6.38 -8.35 0.48
CA GLY A 124 -6.34 -8.53 1.94
C GLY A 124 -7.26 -7.55 2.69
N MET A 125 -7.39 -6.32 2.21
CA MET A 125 -8.35 -5.36 2.77
C MET A 125 -9.80 -5.79 2.54
N VAL A 126 -10.13 -6.28 1.34
CA VAL A 126 -11.46 -6.81 1.02
C VAL A 126 -11.78 -8.05 1.86
N GLU A 127 -10.86 -9.02 1.95
CA GLU A 127 -11.02 -10.22 2.77
C GLU A 127 -11.22 -9.90 4.25
N THR A 128 -10.53 -8.87 4.77
CA THR A 128 -10.72 -8.41 6.15
C THR A 128 -12.13 -7.87 6.36
N TYR A 129 -12.61 -6.99 5.48
CA TYR A 129 -13.95 -6.42 5.60
C TYR A 129 -15.05 -7.44 5.36
N GLU A 130 -14.90 -8.33 4.37
CA GLU A 130 -15.84 -9.43 4.15
C GLU A 130 -15.91 -10.35 5.38
N GLY A 131 -14.77 -10.61 6.02
CA GLY A 131 -14.71 -11.36 7.27
C GLY A 131 -15.41 -10.66 8.44
N GLU A 132 -15.29 -9.33 8.55
CA GLU A 132 -16.00 -8.54 9.57
C GLU A 132 -17.50 -8.48 9.31
N VAL A 133 -17.91 -8.24 8.07
CA VAL A 133 -19.33 -8.25 7.67
C VAL A 133 -19.95 -9.61 7.95
N SER A 134 -19.28 -10.71 7.58
CA SER A 134 -19.78 -12.07 7.85
C SER A 134 -19.95 -12.35 9.35
N LYS A 135 -19.03 -11.87 10.20
CA LYS A 135 -19.16 -11.97 11.67
C LYS A 135 -20.34 -11.17 12.19
N LEU A 136 -20.54 -9.95 11.69
CA LEU A 136 -21.65 -9.08 12.10
C LEU A 136 -23.00 -9.63 11.64
N GLU A 137 -23.10 -10.14 10.41
CA GLU A 137 -24.31 -10.77 9.88
C GLU A 137 -24.67 -12.03 10.67
N SER A 138 -23.67 -12.85 11.03
CA SER A 138 -23.85 -14.02 11.88
C SER A 138 -24.34 -13.63 13.28
N ALA A 139 -23.71 -12.64 13.91
CA ALA A 139 -24.15 -12.11 15.20
C ALA A 139 -25.59 -11.57 15.13
N LEU A 140 -25.93 -10.82 14.09
CA LEU A 140 -27.26 -10.26 13.88
C LEU A 140 -28.31 -11.36 13.70
N ASN A 141 -27.99 -12.42 12.97
CA ASN A 141 -28.86 -13.59 12.79
C ASN A 141 -29.13 -14.31 14.12
N VAL A 142 -28.08 -14.52 14.92
CA VAL A 142 -28.20 -15.11 16.26
C VAL A 142 -29.09 -14.22 17.16
N LEU A 143 -28.90 -12.90 17.13
CA LEU A 143 -29.70 -11.96 17.91
C LEU A 143 -31.17 -11.93 17.46
N GLN A 144 -31.43 -11.98 16.15
CA GLN A 144 -32.79 -11.96 15.61
C GLN A 144 -33.58 -13.24 15.93
N LYS A 145 -32.92 -14.39 15.96
CA LYS A 145 -33.56 -15.69 16.23
C LYS A 145 -33.59 -16.06 17.71
N HIS A 146 -32.96 -15.27 18.58
CA HIS A 146 -32.88 -15.59 19.99
C HIS A 146 -34.23 -15.40 20.68
N GLU A 147 -34.76 -16.48 21.25
CA GLU A 147 -35.92 -16.45 22.16
C GLU A 147 -35.45 -16.68 23.60
N PHE A 148 -35.91 -15.81 24.52
CA PHE A 148 -35.55 -15.89 25.93
C PHE A 148 -35.91 -17.26 26.52
N GLY A 149 -34.91 -17.90 27.16
CA GLY A 149 -35.07 -19.24 27.75
C GLY A 149 -34.70 -20.40 26.82
N THR A 150 -34.25 -20.12 25.60
CA THR A 150 -33.75 -21.13 24.65
C THR A 150 -32.36 -20.76 24.11
N GLY A 151 -31.60 -21.76 23.65
CA GLY A 151 -30.29 -21.55 23.01
C GLY A 151 -29.09 -21.51 23.96
N ASN A 152 -27.91 -21.20 23.39
CA ASN A 152 -26.63 -21.19 24.08
C ASN A 152 -26.27 -19.77 24.55
N ALA A 153 -26.24 -19.57 25.88
CA ALA A 153 -25.91 -18.28 26.49
C ALA A 153 -24.55 -17.73 26.05
N ARG A 154 -23.58 -18.60 25.73
CA ARG A 154 -22.25 -18.20 25.27
C ARG A 154 -22.27 -17.65 23.85
N GLU A 155 -23.11 -18.20 22.97
CA GLU A 155 -23.29 -17.72 21.59
C GLU A 155 -24.00 -16.37 21.57
N LEU A 156 -25.01 -16.18 22.43
CA LEU A 156 -25.67 -14.89 22.62
C LEU A 156 -24.70 -13.83 23.14
N ALA A 157 -23.92 -14.15 24.19
CA ALA A 157 -22.92 -13.22 24.73
C ALA A 157 -21.89 -12.82 23.68
N THR A 158 -21.43 -13.78 22.87
CA THR A 158 -20.50 -13.53 21.76
C THR A 158 -21.12 -12.64 20.68
N ALA A 159 -22.38 -12.87 20.29
CA ALA A 159 -23.10 -12.05 19.32
C ALA A 159 -23.36 -10.61 19.83
N LEU A 160 -23.64 -10.47 21.13
CA LEU A 160 -23.75 -9.18 21.79
C LEU A 160 -22.40 -8.47 21.90
N GLU A 161 -21.28 -9.18 22.10
CA GLU A 161 -19.93 -8.61 22.07
C GLU A 161 -19.56 -8.00 20.71
N TYR A 162 -19.95 -8.65 19.61
CA TYR A 162 -19.76 -8.10 18.27
C TYR A 162 -20.66 -6.87 18.00
N SER A 163 -21.83 -6.79 18.65
CA SER A 163 -22.76 -5.64 18.52
C SER A 163 -22.50 -4.52 19.52
N SER A 164 -21.79 -4.76 20.62
CA SER A 164 -21.60 -3.79 21.72
C SER A 164 -20.49 -2.77 21.46
N GLY A 165 -19.94 -2.77 20.25
CA GLY A 165 -19.23 -1.63 19.68
C GLY A 165 -17.79 -1.47 20.14
N GLU A 166 -17.05 -0.68 19.36
CA GLU A 166 -15.66 -0.29 19.61
C GLU A 166 -15.50 0.37 21.01
N HIS A 167 -16.55 1.02 21.51
CA HIS A 167 -16.55 1.70 22.79
C HIS A 167 -16.48 0.74 24.00
N LEU A 168 -17.24 -0.36 24.03
CA LEU A 168 -17.12 -1.36 25.09
C LEU A 168 -15.74 -2.02 25.07
N ARG A 169 -15.23 -2.35 23.88
CA ARG A 169 -13.89 -2.94 23.73
C ARG A 169 -12.83 -2.01 24.30
N ASN A 170 -12.86 -0.73 23.96
CA ASN A 170 -11.95 0.28 24.51
C ASN A 170 -12.14 0.48 26.02
N ALA A 171 -13.38 0.43 26.50
CA ALA A 171 -13.70 0.56 27.92
C ALA A 171 -13.25 -0.64 28.76
N LEU A 172 -12.94 -1.79 28.16
CA LEU A 172 -12.45 -3.01 28.83
C LEU A 172 -10.93 -3.18 28.81
N LEU A 173 -10.21 -2.53 27.89
CA LEU A 173 -8.74 -2.58 27.84
C LEU A 173 -8.11 -2.05 29.15
N CYS A 174 -7.02 -2.67 29.59
CA CYS A 174 -6.15 -2.18 30.67
C CYS A 174 -5.28 -1.01 30.17
N LYS A 175 -4.63 -0.27 31.09
CA LYS A 175 -3.73 0.83 30.72
C LYS A 175 -2.70 0.40 29.67
N ASP A 176 -1.98 -0.70 29.92
CA ASP A 176 -0.92 -1.17 29.03
C ASP A 176 -1.42 -1.51 27.63
N ALA A 177 -2.57 -2.18 27.54
CA ALA A 177 -3.17 -2.53 26.25
C ALA A 177 -3.67 -1.28 25.49
N LYS A 178 -4.15 -0.25 26.19
CA LYS A 178 -4.51 1.05 25.60
C LYS A 178 -3.27 1.79 25.10
N MET A 179 -2.19 1.80 25.87
CA MET A 179 -0.92 2.41 25.48
C MET A 179 -0.31 1.70 24.26
N GLU A 180 -0.36 0.37 24.20
CA GLU A 180 0.14 -0.38 23.06
C GLU A 180 -0.69 -0.08 21.79
N LEU A 181 -2.03 -0.07 21.90
CA LEU A 181 -2.92 0.27 20.80
C LEU A 181 -2.62 1.69 20.29
N MET A 182 -2.47 2.64 21.20
CA MET A 182 -2.14 4.03 20.89
C MET A 182 -0.76 4.16 20.23
N ALA A 183 0.27 3.48 20.76
CA ALA A 183 1.61 3.45 20.17
C ALA A 183 1.60 2.87 18.75
N ARG A 184 0.74 1.87 18.49
CA ARG A 184 0.54 1.27 17.16
C ARG A 184 -0.12 2.26 16.19
N ILE A 185 -1.19 2.95 16.63
CA ILE A 185 -1.90 3.95 15.84
C ILE A 185 -0.98 5.14 15.53
N LEU A 186 -0.32 5.72 16.54
CA LEU A 186 0.64 6.81 16.38
C LEU A 186 1.81 6.39 15.49
N GLY A 187 2.32 5.18 15.65
CA GLY A 187 3.36 4.63 14.77
C GLY A 187 2.92 4.53 13.31
N GLN A 188 1.65 4.15 13.06
CA GLN A 188 1.11 4.14 11.70
C GLN A 188 0.96 5.55 11.13
N HIS A 189 0.44 6.50 11.91
CA HIS A 189 0.34 7.89 11.47
C HIS A 189 1.70 8.53 11.23
N SER A 190 2.70 8.26 12.08
CA SER A 190 4.09 8.70 11.86
C SER A 190 4.64 8.18 10.53
N ARG A 191 4.48 6.87 10.23
CA ARG A 191 4.92 6.30 8.95
C ARG A 191 4.21 6.92 7.74
N ASN A 192 2.92 7.22 7.87
CA ASN A 192 2.15 7.88 6.83
C ASN A 192 2.65 9.32 6.61
N THR A 193 2.85 10.09 7.68
CA THR A 193 3.39 11.45 7.63
C THR A 193 4.79 11.47 7.04
N ASP A 194 5.65 10.51 7.40
CA ASP A 194 6.99 10.35 6.82
C ASP A 194 6.95 10.05 5.32
N ALA A 195 5.97 9.26 4.85
CA ALA A 195 5.80 8.99 3.43
C ALA A 195 5.42 10.27 2.66
N ILE A 196 4.53 11.09 3.22
CA ILE A 196 4.16 12.39 2.64
C ILE A 196 5.37 13.33 2.66
N ARG A 197 6.13 13.37 3.76
CA ARG A 197 7.35 14.19 3.88
C ARG A 197 8.40 13.82 2.84
N ARG A 198 8.61 12.53 2.58
CA ARG A 198 9.52 12.08 1.50
C ARG A 198 9.05 12.55 0.13
N ALA A 199 7.76 12.41 -0.17
CA ALA A 199 7.20 12.92 -1.44
C ALA A 199 7.35 14.45 -1.55
N ASN A 200 7.16 15.18 -0.45
CA ASN A 200 7.38 16.62 -0.44
C ASN A 200 8.87 17.00 -0.60
N ALA A 201 9.80 16.22 -0.04
CA ALA A 201 11.24 16.42 -0.25
C ALA A 201 11.64 16.21 -1.73
N GLU A 202 11.03 15.23 -2.41
CA GLU A 202 11.18 15.06 -3.86
C GLU A 202 10.66 16.27 -4.64
N ASN A 203 9.50 16.82 -4.25
CA ASN A 203 8.98 18.06 -4.83
C ASN A 203 9.91 19.25 -4.60
N GLN A 204 10.47 19.40 -3.39
CA GLN A 204 11.46 20.44 -3.09
C GLN A 204 12.73 20.28 -3.91
N ALA A 205 13.18 19.05 -4.16
CA ALA A 205 14.31 18.80 -5.06
C ALA A 205 13.99 19.26 -6.49
N LEU A 206 12.77 19.02 -6.99
CA LEU A 206 12.34 19.51 -8.30
C LEU A 206 12.23 21.05 -8.34
N ILE A 207 11.78 21.68 -7.25
CA ILE A 207 11.75 23.14 -7.11
C ILE A 207 13.17 23.72 -7.09
N ALA A 208 14.10 23.06 -6.39
CA ALA A 208 15.51 23.42 -6.39
C ALA A 208 16.11 23.26 -7.80
N VAL A 209 15.75 22.20 -8.52
CA VAL A 209 16.10 22.05 -9.94
C VAL A 209 15.63 23.28 -10.69
N ALA A 210 14.38 23.71 -10.56
CA ALA A 210 13.84 24.85 -11.31
C ALA A 210 14.36 26.24 -10.89
N SER A 211 14.87 26.40 -9.67
CA SER A 211 15.22 27.70 -9.09
C SER A 211 16.72 27.94 -8.94
N ASN A 212 17.52 26.90 -8.74
CA ASN A 212 18.98 27.01 -8.55
C ASN A 212 19.76 26.75 -9.85
N ASN A 213 20.75 27.59 -10.11
CA ASN A 213 21.62 27.47 -11.30
C ASN A 213 22.94 26.74 -10.99
N SER A 214 22.94 25.80 -10.05
CA SER A 214 24.12 24.96 -9.83
C SER A 214 24.31 24.01 -11.02
N GLU A 215 25.54 23.60 -11.28
CA GLU A 215 25.90 22.73 -12.41
C GLU A 215 25.09 21.41 -12.41
N LEU A 216 24.86 20.84 -11.21
CA LEU A 216 24.05 19.64 -11.02
C LEU A 216 22.57 19.87 -11.42
N PHE A 217 21.98 20.99 -11.03
CA PHE A 217 20.58 21.30 -11.36
C PHE A 217 20.40 21.71 -12.81
N LEU A 218 21.36 22.40 -13.41
CA LEU A 218 21.36 22.73 -14.84
C LEU A 218 21.48 21.47 -15.70
N SER A 219 22.36 20.54 -15.34
CA SER A 219 22.47 19.22 -15.98
C SER A 219 21.15 18.46 -15.89
N LEU A 220 20.52 18.44 -14.69
CA LEU A 220 19.25 17.77 -14.48
C LEU A 220 18.08 18.44 -15.23
N ARG A 221 18.02 19.77 -15.30
CA ARG A 221 17.05 20.51 -16.15
C ARG A 221 17.16 20.07 -17.60
N LYS A 222 18.40 20.01 -18.12
CA LYS A 222 18.67 19.60 -19.51
C LYS A 222 18.29 18.14 -19.76
N GLN A 223 18.58 17.26 -18.81
CA GLN A 223 18.22 15.83 -18.88
C GLN A 223 16.70 15.60 -18.84
N LEU A 224 15.98 16.42 -18.07
CA LEU A 224 14.52 16.39 -17.96
C LEU A 224 13.81 17.13 -19.12
N GLY A 225 14.54 17.94 -19.89
CA GLY A 225 13.98 18.72 -20.99
C GLY A 225 13.02 19.82 -20.54
N LEU A 226 13.26 20.42 -19.36
CA LEU A 226 12.39 21.45 -18.80
C LEU A 226 12.53 22.78 -19.55
N THR A 227 11.40 23.38 -19.92
CA THR A 227 11.37 24.74 -20.50
C THR A 227 11.47 25.81 -19.41
N ASP A 228 11.82 27.04 -19.79
CA ASP A 228 11.87 28.17 -18.85
C ASP A 228 10.50 28.48 -18.24
N THR A 229 9.43 28.32 -19.02
CA THR A 229 8.05 28.49 -18.55
C THR A 229 7.66 27.43 -17.51
N GLN A 230 8.07 26.17 -17.72
CA GLN A 230 7.88 25.10 -16.74
C GLN A 230 8.71 25.35 -15.48
N CYS A 231 9.95 25.82 -15.62
CA CYS A 231 10.80 26.17 -14.49
C CYS A 231 10.18 27.30 -13.65
N GLN A 232 9.64 28.34 -14.28
CA GLN A 232 8.94 29.41 -13.55
C GLN A 232 7.70 28.91 -12.81
N GLN A 233 6.90 28.04 -13.44
CA GLN A 233 5.73 27.44 -12.79
C GLN A 233 6.13 26.56 -11.60
N ILE A 234 7.15 25.71 -11.75
CA ILE A 234 7.65 24.86 -10.67
C ILE A 234 8.22 25.72 -9.53
N ALA A 235 9.00 26.76 -9.85
CA ALA A 235 9.56 27.66 -8.84
C ALA A 235 8.48 28.39 -8.02
N SER A 236 7.31 28.68 -8.62
CA SER A 236 6.18 29.30 -7.90
C SER A 236 5.64 28.44 -6.73
N LEU A 237 5.90 27.13 -6.74
CA LEU A 237 5.47 26.18 -5.71
C LEU A 237 6.42 26.13 -4.51
N ALA A 238 7.51 26.91 -4.49
CA ALA A 238 8.50 26.90 -3.42
C ALA A 238 7.91 27.20 -2.03
N ILE A 239 7.08 28.24 -1.93
CA ILE A 239 6.49 28.66 -0.65
C ILE A 239 5.50 27.59 -0.12
N PRO A 240 4.50 27.13 -0.90
CA PRO A 240 3.60 26.06 -0.45
C PRO A 240 4.33 24.77 -0.03
N ALA A 241 5.33 24.32 -0.79
CA ALA A 241 6.09 23.11 -0.48
C ALA A 241 6.92 23.24 0.81
N SER A 242 7.47 24.43 1.08
CA SER A 242 8.18 24.71 2.33
C SER A 242 7.23 24.76 3.52
N GLU A 243 6.04 25.35 3.37
CA GLU A 243 5.03 25.37 4.42
C GLU A 243 4.52 23.97 4.76
N GLU A 244 4.29 23.14 3.75
CA GLU A 244 3.88 21.76 3.93
C GLU A 244 4.93 20.96 4.71
N ALA A 245 6.22 21.11 4.37
CA ALA A 245 7.30 20.49 5.14
C ALA A 245 7.27 20.87 6.62
N ARG A 246 7.12 22.17 6.91
CA ARG A 246 7.02 22.67 8.29
C ARG A 246 5.82 22.10 9.04
N LYS A 247 4.66 21.98 8.37
CA LYS A 247 3.45 21.37 8.95
C LYS A 247 3.67 19.88 9.24
N LEU A 248 4.30 19.15 8.31
CA LEU A 248 4.60 17.72 8.49
C LEU A 248 5.58 17.48 9.65
N ASP A 249 6.61 18.31 9.78
CA ASP A 249 7.54 18.22 10.91
C ASP A 249 6.86 18.55 12.25
N ALA A 250 5.96 19.55 12.27
CA ALA A 250 5.15 19.82 13.46
C ALA A 250 4.27 18.62 13.85
N ILE A 251 3.61 17.98 12.87
CA ILE A 251 2.81 16.77 13.10
C ILE A 251 3.68 15.63 13.65
N LEU A 252 4.87 15.41 13.10
CA LEU A 252 5.79 14.38 13.59
C LEU A 252 6.24 14.67 15.03
N LYS A 253 6.57 15.92 15.36
CA LYS A 253 6.88 16.33 16.74
C LYS A 253 5.71 16.05 17.68
N CYS A 254 4.48 16.36 17.27
CA CYS A 254 3.28 16.04 18.03
C CYS A 254 3.14 14.53 18.25
N PHE A 255 3.35 13.69 17.24
CA PHE A 255 3.28 12.22 17.40
C PHE A 255 4.38 11.67 18.30
N SER A 256 5.60 12.20 18.22
CA SER A 256 6.69 11.84 19.12
C SER A 256 6.37 12.24 20.57
N ALA A 257 5.85 13.44 20.80
CA ALA A 257 5.41 13.89 22.12
C ALA A 257 4.22 13.05 22.65
N LEU A 258 3.24 12.75 21.79
CA LEU A 258 2.12 11.85 22.07
C LEU A 258 2.58 10.46 22.51
N ARG A 259 3.70 9.97 21.97
CA ARG A 259 4.27 8.66 22.29
C ARG A 259 5.18 8.68 23.52
N ALA A 260 5.86 9.80 23.78
CA ALA A 260 6.83 9.92 24.85
C ALA A 260 6.19 10.22 26.21
N HIS A 261 4.99 10.80 26.21
CA HIS A 261 4.32 11.23 27.44
C HIS A 261 3.06 10.39 27.72
N ASP A 262 2.75 10.18 29.01
CA ASP A 262 1.57 9.47 29.50
C ASP A 262 0.30 10.35 29.60
N TRP A 263 0.34 11.60 29.16
CA TRP A 263 -0.71 12.64 29.24
C TRP A 263 -2.11 12.23 28.78
N LEU A 264 -2.22 11.23 27.91
CA LEU A 264 -3.53 10.72 27.47
C LEU A 264 -4.21 9.82 28.52
N TYR A 265 -3.57 9.62 29.68
CA TYR A 265 -4.11 8.88 30.80
C TYR A 265 -4.23 9.76 32.04
N VAL A 266 -5.45 10.17 32.36
CA VAL A 266 -5.73 10.89 33.61
C VAL A 266 -5.42 9.98 34.79
N PRO A 267 -4.56 10.39 35.74
CA PRO A 267 -4.30 9.60 36.94
C PRO A 267 -5.60 9.26 37.66
N GLY A 268 -5.80 7.97 37.99
CA GLY A 268 -7.02 7.49 38.66
C GLY A 268 -8.16 7.09 37.72
N ILE A 269 -8.10 7.34 36.41
CA ILE A 269 -9.12 6.84 35.47
C ILE A 269 -9.18 5.31 35.47
N GLU A 270 -8.04 4.63 35.68
CA GLU A 270 -8.01 3.17 35.82
C GLU A 270 -8.76 2.72 37.08
N THR A 271 -8.56 3.44 38.18
CA THR A 271 -9.23 3.15 39.45
C THR A 271 -10.73 3.33 39.31
N ILE A 272 -11.18 4.40 38.67
CA ILE A 272 -12.60 4.68 38.41
C ILE A 272 -13.19 3.61 37.47
N LEU A 273 -12.50 3.27 36.37
CA LEU A 273 -12.95 2.23 35.44
C LEU A 273 -12.98 0.85 36.11
N HIS A 274 -11.99 0.52 36.93
CA HIS A 274 -11.93 -0.74 37.66
C HIS A 274 -13.04 -0.81 38.72
N GLN A 275 -13.26 0.26 39.50
CA GLN A 275 -14.33 0.34 40.48
C GLN A 275 -15.71 0.25 39.83
N SER A 276 -15.93 0.98 38.74
CA SER A 276 -17.20 0.94 38.00
C SER A 276 -17.48 -0.44 37.41
N ARG A 277 -16.46 -1.11 36.82
CA ARG A 277 -16.56 -2.50 36.35
C ARG A 277 -16.88 -3.51 37.47
N ASN A 278 -16.31 -3.31 38.66
CA ASN A 278 -16.49 -4.26 39.78
C ASN A 278 -17.77 -4.00 40.60
N THR A 279 -18.31 -2.78 40.53
CA THR A 279 -19.53 -2.42 41.25
C THR A 279 -20.78 -2.74 40.43
N MET A 280 -20.69 -2.69 39.10
CA MET A 280 -21.80 -2.97 38.18
C MET A 280 -21.70 -4.39 37.61
N THR A 281 -22.85 -5.00 37.32
CA THR A 281 -22.87 -6.18 36.45
C THR A 281 -22.40 -5.81 35.03
N PRO A 282 -21.83 -6.75 34.26
CA PRO A 282 -21.39 -6.49 32.89
C PRO A 282 -22.48 -5.86 32.00
N HIS A 283 -23.73 -6.29 32.17
CA HIS A 283 -24.88 -5.76 31.45
C HIS A 283 -25.25 -4.32 31.87
N GLN A 284 -25.16 -3.99 33.16
CA GLN A 284 -25.35 -2.61 33.63
C GLN A 284 -24.26 -1.68 33.09
N PHE A 285 -23.01 -2.15 33.09
CA PHE A 285 -21.88 -1.40 32.56
C PHE A 285 -22.03 -1.13 31.05
N GLN A 286 -22.43 -2.15 30.28
CA GLN A 286 -22.70 -1.99 28.86
C GLN A 286 -23.84 -0.98 28.60
N LYS A 287 -24.95 -1.04 29.35
CA LYS A 287 -26.03 -0.05 29.23
C LYS A 287 -25.55 1.37 29.55
N PHE A 288 -24.72 1.53 30.57
CA PHE A 288 -24.13 2.82 30.93
C PHE A 288 -23.25 3.37 29.79
N LEU A 289 -22.44 2.54 29.15
CA LEU A 289 -21.61 2.95 28.01
C LEU A 289 -22.44 3.34 26.79
N SER A 290 -23.49 2.58 26.47
CA SER A 290 -24.43 2.92 25.40
C SER A 290 -25.11 4.26 25.67
N TRP A 291 -25.66 4.43 26.88
CA TRP A 291 -26.29 5.68 27.30
C TRP A 291 -25.31 6.86 27.24
N SER A 292 -24.07 6.68 27.68
CA SER A 292 -23.05 7.74 27.65
C SER A 292 -22.71 8.16 26.22
N THR A 293 -22.68 7.21 25.29
CA THR A 293 -22.42 7.49 23.86
C THR A 293 -23.58 8.29 23.25
N GLU A 294 -24.82 7.91 23.54
CA GLU A 294 -26.03 8.59 23.05
C GLU A 294 -26.17 10.01 23.60
N ASN A 295 -25.69 10.25 24.83
CA ASN A 295 -25.86 11.51 25.55
C ASN A 295 -24.57 12.35 25.64
N HIS A 296 -23.52 12.01 24.85
CA HIS A 296 -22.19 12.65 24.95
C HIS A 296 -22.26 14.19 24.87
N SER A 297 -23.11 14.74 24.01
CA SER A 297 -23.25 16.20 23.84
C SER A 297 -23.75 16.92 25.09
N SER A 298 -24.56 16.25 25.92
CA SER A 298 -25.02 16.77 27.21
C SER A 298 -23.99 16.56 28.30
N ILE A 299 -23.24 15.44 28.24
CA ILE A 299 -22.14 15.14 29.16
C ILE A 299 -21.01 16.16 28.99
N ASP A 300 -20.66 16.53 27.76
CA ASP A 300 -19.61 17.52 27.46
C ASP A 300 -19.94 18.93 27.98
N GLN A 301 -21.22 19.21 28.24
CA GLN A 301 -21.68 20.48 28.81
C GLN A 301 -21.65 20.49 30.34
N LEU A 302 -21.40 19.34 30.98
CA LEU A 302 -21.27 19.26 32.43
C LEU A 302 -19.97 19.95 32.86
N GLN A 303 -20.11 21.16 33.40
CA GLN A 303 -18.99 21.83 34.05
C GLN A 303 -18.71 21.16 35.39
N PHE A 304 -17.52 20.59 35.55
CA PHE A 304 -17.02 20.21 36.85
C PHE A 304 -16.75 21.48 37.65
N VAL A 305 -17.64 21.81 38.59
CA VAL A 305 -17.36 22.87 39.57
C VAL A 305 -16.22 22.36 40.46
N PRO A 306 -15.05 23.02 40.46
CA PRO A 306 -13.96 22.63 41.35
C PRO A 306 -14.47 22.77 42.78
N THR A 307 -14.53 21.66 43.52
CA THR A 307 -14.65 21.74 44.97
C THR A 307 -13.39 22.41 45.47
N ALA A 308 -13.54 23.45 46.32
CA ALA A 308 -12.51 24.41 46.71
C ALA A 308 -11.34 23.84 47.56
N SER A 309 -10.80 22.68 47.20
CA SER A 309 -9.78 21.95 47.96
C SER A 309 -8.63 21.38 47.12
N ALA A 310 -8.45 21.81 45.86
CA ALA A 310 -7.23 21.50 45.10
C ALA A 310 -6.48 22.80 44.81
N SER A 311 -5.44 23.05 45.61
CA SER A 311 -4.53 24.19 45.50
C SER A 311 -3.80 24.24 44.15
N ASP A 312 -3.99 25.34 43.42
CA ASP A 312 -3.02 26.08 42.58
C ASP A 312 -1.79 25.34 41.99
N SER A 313 -1.98 24.23 41.27
CA SER A 313 -0.89 23.60 40.50
C SER A 313 -1.17 23.38 39.01
N GLU A 314 -2.33 23.78 38.49
CA GLU A 314 -2.67 23.56 37.07
C GLU A 314 -2.18 24.67 36.12
N ASN A 315 -1.65 25.78 36.64
CA ASN A 315 -1.20 26.91 35.82
C ASN A 315 0.23 26.76 35.23
N ASP A 316 0.90 25.62 35.43
CA ASP A 316 2.30 25.42 35.03
C ASP A 316 2.49 24.32 33.96
N LEU A 317 1.52 24.17 33.04
CA LEU A 317 1.75 23.41 31.81
C LEU A 317 2.52 24.24 30.78
N THR A 318 3.76 24.60 31.11
CA THR A 318 4.73 25.09 30.12
C THR A 318 5.14 23.94 29.20
N PHE A 319 4.79 24.04 27.92
CA PHE A 319 5.27 23.15 26.86
C PHE A 319 6.76 23.40 26.62
N VAL A 320 7.62 22.66 27.32
CA VAL A 320 9.05 22.63 27.02
C VAL A 320 9.28 21.59 25.93
N PHE A 321 9.55 22.06 24.72
CA PHE A 321 10.08 21.21 23.67
C PHE A 321 11.57 21.01 23.94
N SER A 322 11.99 19.78 24.23
CA SER A 322 13.42 19.45 24.25
C SER A 322 13.96 19.61 22.82
N GLU A 323 14.87 20.57 22.63
CA GLU A 323 15.78 20.57 21.49
C GLU A 323 16.86 19.54 21.79
N ASP A 324 16.89 18.47 21.00
CA ASP A 324 18.09 17.77 20.51
C ASP A 324 17.72 16.80 19.38
#